data_AF-A0A7Y5QNC8-F1
#
_entry.id   AF-A0A7Y5QNC8-F1
#
_cell.length_a   1.000
_cell.length_b   1.000
_cell.length_c   1.000
_cell.angle_alpha   90.00
_cell.angle_beta   90.00
_cell.angle_gamma   90.00
#
_symmetry.space_group_name_H-M   'P 1'
#
loop_
_entity.id
_entity.type
_entity.pdbx_description
1 polymer ?
#
loop_
_entity_poly.entity_id
_entity_poly.type
_entity_poly.pdbx_seq_one_letter_code
_entity_poly.pdbx_strand_id
1 'polypeptide(L)'
;MSNAAATTQGLRRPEVTGFGQAPGRQEAALQARRLALDAWRSPRRTRIALVVVGMLCIRNEVPAQYLTRPQIPWRTITTARFDIHFPAELEEWTRGVAGRMDRYAQAVSEAAGNEPSARVTVIVEDPSNVANGFALPFMEGPVIFLWPTPPSPSPTFGAHRGWGEALAVHEYAHIAHLTFPTRNPRERFLWNLLPVRISPVARKAPAWVIEGYATLIEGRMTANGRPFSVGRAAVLRQWALEGKFPTYAQLNGTGAFLGGNMRYLVGSAFLEWLQDRRGDSSLVYLWRRMSARQQRSFDASFAGVFGAGPGDLYGAFTVEVMERALQVRSRLRDAGLVEGELVQRRSGGTGEPALSPDGTQVAVVLRSPGGPSRLVVW
;
A
#
# COMPACT_ATOMS: atom_id res chain seq x y z
N MET A 1 10.93 43.10 -58.30
CA MET A 1 9.49 43.11 -57.98
C MET A 1 9.40 43.49 -56.50
N SER A 2 9.38 44.79 -56.14
CA SER A 2 8.24 45.73 -56.19
C SER A 2 7.02 45.15 -55.46
N ASN A 3 6.56 45.62 -54.29
CA ASN A 3 6.46 46.96 -53.68
C ASN A 3 5.32 47.84 -54.23
N ALA A 4 4.73 48.69 -53.36
CA ALA A 4 3.47 49.48 -53.47
C ALA A 4 2.18 48.66 -53.19
N ALA A 5 1.23 49.00 -52.30
CA ALA A 5 0.86 50.21 -51.53
C ALA A 5 0.20 51.37 -52.31
N ALA A 6 -1.08 51.68 -52.01
CA ALA A 6 -1.78 52.99 -52.12
C ALA A 6 -3.34 52.83 -52.07
N THR A 7 -4.21 53.80 -51.71
CA THR A 7 -4.12 55.04 -50.88
C THR A 7 -5.52 55.69 -50.73
N THR A 8 -6.01 55.91 -49.49
CA THR A 8 -7.06 56.90 -49.06
C THR A 8 -8.46 56.85 -49.74
N GLN A 9 -9.53 57.56 -49.33
CA GLN A 9 -9.69 58.83 -48.60
C GLN A 9 -11.16 58.98 -48.07
N GLY A 10 -11.40 59.84 -47.06
CA GLY A 10 -12.75 60.39 -46.79
C GLY A 10 -13.20 60.53 -45.33
N LEU A 11 -13.10 61.73 -44.75
CA LEU A 11 -13.83 62.11 -43.53
C LEU A 11 -15.21 62.72 -43.87
N ARG A 12 -16.25 62.41 -43.08
CA ARG A 12 -17.17 63.37 -42.42
C ARG A 12 -18.17 62.65 -41.50
N ARG A 13 -18.56 63.31 -40.40
CA ARG A 13 -19.72 62.96 -39.53
C ARG A 13 -21.03 63.41 -40.21
N PRO A 14 -22.21 62.82 -39.93
CA PRO A 14 -22.93 62.98 -38.64
C PRO A 14 -23.29 61.60 -38.02
N GLU A 15 -24.00 61.41 -36.89
CA GLU A 15 -24.58 62.32 -35.88
C GLU A 15 -24.63 61.64 -34.48
N VAL A 16 -25.48 62.11 -33.54
CA VAL A 16 -25.84 61.39 -32.29
C VAL A 16 -27.34 61.48 -32.03
N THR A 17 -28.02 60.33 -31.94
CA THR A 17 -29.31 60.16 -31.25
C THR A 17 -29.25 58.88 -30.43
N GLY A 18 -29.73 58.93 -29.18
CA GLY A 18 -29.53 57.85 -28.20
C GLY A 18 -30.80 57.09 -27.84
N PHE A 19 -30.63 55.96 -27.15
CA PHE A 19 -31.68 55.30 -26.37
C PHE A 19 -31.12 54.84 -25.01
N GLY A 20 -31.92 54.98 -23.96
CA GLY A 20 -31.46 54.94 -22.57
C GLY A 20 -31.29 53.55 -21.95
N GLN A 21 -30.53 53.50 -20.85
CA GLN A 21 -30.43 52.33 -19.97
C GLN A 21 -31.57 52.33 -18.94
N ALA A 22 -32.22 51.17 -18.75
CA ALA A 22 -33.30 51.02 -17.77
C ALA A 22 -32.75 50.81 -16.34
N PRO A 23 -33.24 51.54 -15.32
CA PRO A 23 -32.92 51.27 -13.92
C PRO A 23 -33.74 50.09 -13.40
N GLY A 24 -33.09 49.11 -12.75
CA GLY A 24 -33.81 47.99 -12.13
C GLY A 24 -32.97 46.77 -11.71
N ARG A 25 -31.77 46.57 -12.26
CA ARG A 25 -30.92 45.42 -11.90
C ARG A 25 -30.09 45.58 -10.63
N GLN A 26 -29.81 46.81 -10.17
CA GLN A 26 -29.02 47.04 -8.95
C GLN A 26 -29.83 46.96 -7.65
N GLU A 27 -31.09 47.41 -7.63
CA GLU A 27 -31.91 47.40 -6.41
C GLU A 27 -32.30 45.99 -5.96
N ALA A 28 -32.66 45.12 -6.91
CA ALA A 28 -32.98 43.71 -6.63
C ALA A 28 -31.80 42.96 -5.97
N ALA A 29 -30.57 43.24 -6.42
CA ALA A 29 -29.36 42.65 -5.84
C ALA A 29 -29.09 43.14 -4.40
N LEU A 30 -29.47 44.37 -4.08
CA LEU A 30 -29.32 44.95 -2.73
C LEU A 30 -30.40 44.44 -1.76
N GLN A 31 -31.65 44.27 -2.22
CA GLN A 31 -32.72 43.67 -1.40
C GLN A 31 -32.44 42.20 -1.06
N ALA A 32 -32.03 41.38 -2.03
CA ALA A 32 -31.68 39.98 -1.80
C ALA A 32 -30.55 39.83 -0.75
N ARG A 33 -29.57 40.74 -0.79
CA ARG A 33 -28.43 40.74 0.15
C ARG A 33 -28.81 41.18 1.57
N ARG A 34 -29.84 42.02 1.74
CA ARG A 34 -30.41 42.36 3.07
C ARG A 34 -31.19 41.18 3.67
N LEU A 35 -32.08 40.55 2.89
CA LEU A 35 -32.87 39.39 3.34
C LEU A 35 -32.00 38.21 3.79
N ALA A 36 -30.86 37.98 3.12
CA ALA A 36 -29.90 36.95 3.52
C ALA A 36 -29.19 37.23 4.86
N LEU A 37 -29.03 38.51 5.25
CA LEU A 37 -28.36 38.90 6.48
C LEU A 37 -29.30 38.87 7.70
N ASP A 38 -30.58 39.22 7.52
CA ASP A 38 -31.58 39.17 8.60
C ASP A 38 -31.98 37.73 8.97
N ALA A 39 -31.94 36.80 8.00
CA ALA A 39 -32.12 35.36 8.26
C ALA A 39 -31.09 34.79 9.25
N TRP A 40 -29.93 35.43 9.41
CA TRP A 40 -28.82 34.97 10.25
C TRP A 40 -28.82 35.55 11.68
N ARG A 41 -29.89 36.26 12.09
CA ARG A 41 -29.99 36.94 13.40
C ARG A 41 -31.08 36.42 14.34
N SER A 42 -31.53 35.16 14.20
CA SER A 42 -32.50 34.55 15.15
C SER A 42 -31.86 33.45 16.03
N PRO A 43 -31.57 33.71 17.34
CA PRO A 43 -30.88 32.74 18.21
C PRO A 43 -31.69 31.47 18.56
N ARG A 44 -32.99 31.43 18.24
CA ARG A 44 -33.91 30.36 18.63
C ARG A 44 -33.92 29.16 17.67
N ARG A 45 -33.58 29.33 16.38
CA ARG A 45 -33.59 28.22 15.41
C ARG A 45 -32.31 27.37 15.46
N THR A 46 -31.16 27.98 15.76
CA THR A 46 -29.87 27.28 15.88
C THR A 46 -29.81 26.27 17.04
N ARG A 47 -30.57 26.52 18.12
CA ARG A 47 -30.60 25.63 19.30
C ARG A 47 -31.41 24.34 19.08
N ILE A 48 -32.44 24.37 18.23
CA ILE A 48 -33.24 23.17 17.92
C ILE A 48 -32.48 22.23 16.98
N ALA A 49 -31.75 22.78 16.00
CA ALA A 49 -30.92 21.99 15.09
C ALA A 49 -29.84 21.17 15.81
N LEU A 50 -29.22 21.73 16.86
CA LEU A 50 -28.22 21.03 17.67
C LEU A 50 -28.80 19.88 18.51
N VAL A 51 -30.05 19.97 18.97
CA VAL A 51 -30.70 18.89 19.72
C VAL A 51 -31.08 17.72 18.80
N VAL A 52 -31.53 17.99 17.57
CA VAL A 52 -31.86 16.93 16.60
C VAL A 52 -30.60 16.18 16.13
N VAL A 53 -29.49 16.88 15.89
CA VAL A 53 -28.19 16.23 15.58
C VAL A 53 -27.67 15.44 16.79
N GLY A 54 -27.88 15.94 18.02
CA GLY A 54 -27.55 15.19 19.24
C GLY A 54 -28.37 13.90 19.43
N MET A 55 -29.65 13.90 19.06
CA MET A 55 -30.52 12.73 19.18
C MET A 55 -30.35 11.68 18.07
N LEU A 56 -29.83 12.03 16.89
CA LEU A 56 -29.45 11.02 15.88
C LEU A 56 -28.19 10.23 16.23
N CYS A 57 -27.43 10.64 17.25
CA CYS A 57 -26.30 9.88 17.80
C CYS A 57 -26.71 8.85 18.88
N ILE A 58 -28.02 8.63 19.10
CA ILE A 58 -28.49 7.57 20.01
C ILE A 58 -28.30 6.21 19.34
N ARG A 59 -27.15 5.60 19.66
CA ARG A 59 -26.83 4.15 19.64
C ARG A 59 -27.72 3.29 18.73
N ASN A 60 -27.42 3.30 17.44
CA ASN A 60 -27.37 2.01 16.74
C ASN A 60 -26.01 1.39 17.07
N GLU A 61 -25.98 0.47 18.02
CA GLU A 61 -24.88 -0.48 18.15
C GLU A 61 -24.97 -1.46 16.96
N VAL A 62 -24.59 -0.97 15.78
CA VAL A 62 -24.18 -1.84 14.69
C VAL A 62 -23.10 -2.74 15.27
N PRO A 63 -23.21 -4.08 15.19
CA PRO A 63 -22.15 -4.98 15.60
C PRO A 63 -20.98 -4.82 14.63
N ALA A 64 -20.19 -3.77 14.84
CA ALA A 64 -18.89 -3.60 14.23
C ALA A 64 -18.06 -4.79 14.69
N GLN A 65 -17.63 -5.63 13.74
CA GLN A 65 -16.68 -6.69 14.05
C GLN A 65 -15.39 -6.02 14.51
N TYR A 66 -15.15 -6.04 15.82
CA TYR A 66 -13.99 -5.43 16.42
C TYR A 66 -12.73 -6.11 15.88
N LEU A 67 -11.69 -5.31 15.64
CA LEU A 67 -10.36 -5.77 15.26
C LEU A 67 -9.75 -6.73 16.29
N THR A 68 -10.22 -6.65 17.53
CA THR A 68 -9.86 -7.53 18.65
C THR A 68 -11.09 -7.87 19.49
N ARG A 69 -11.05 -8.95 20.28
CA ARG A 69 -12.12 -9.32 21.24
C ARG A 69 -11.68 -8.93 22.68
N PRO A 70 -11.80 -7.67 23.12
CA PRO A 70 -11.32 -7.24 24.44
C PRO A 70 -12.06 -7.91 25.63
N GLN A 71 -13.21 -8.52 25.39
CA GLN A 71 -14.07 -9.15 26.41
C GLN A 71 -13.63 -10.56 26.86
N ILE A 72 -12.70 -11.21 26.15
CA ILE A 72 -12.18 -12.54 26.53
C ILE A 72 -10.93 -12.41 27.41
N PRO A 73 -10.43 -13.46 28.09
CA PRO A 73 -9.23 -13.34 28.93
C PRO A 73 -7.95 -13.11 28.10
N TRP A 74 -7.28 -11.99 28.33
CA TRP A 74 -5.98 -11.66 27.72
C TRP A 74 -4.81 -11.96 28.65
N ARG A 75 -3.64 -12.22 28.04
CA ARG A 75 -2.33 -12.35 28.69
C ARG A 75 -1.29 -11.50 27.96
N THR A 76 -0.16 -11.27 28.62
CA THR A 76 0.96 -10.51 28.07
C THR A 76 2.26 -11.29 28.22
N ILE A 77 3.09 -11.33 27.17
CA ILE A 77 4.50 -11.71 27.24
C ILE A 77 5.34 -10.47 26.95
N THR A 78 6.15 -10.07 27.93
CA THR A 78 7.09 -8.96 27.83
C THR A 78 8.47 -9.50 27.50
N THR A 79 9.11 -8.96 26.46
CA THR A 79 10.46 -9.29 26.01
C THR A 79 11.36 -8.05 26.02
N ALA A 80 12.61 -8.15 25.52
CA ALA A 80 13.53 -7.01 25.51
C ALA A 80 13.00 -5.82 24.68
N ARG A 81 12.33 -6.07 23.55
CA ARG A 81 11.78 -5.03 22.66
C ARG A 81 10.26 -5.00 22.57
N PHE A 82 9.56 -6.07 22.98
CA PHE A 82 8.14 -6.26 22.69
C PHE A 82 7.28 -6.44 23.94
N ASP A 83 6.07 -5.86 23.91
CA ASP A 83 4.97 -6.22 24.80
C ASP A 83 3.89 -6.89 23.96
N ILE A 84 3.75 -8.21 24.13
CA ILE A 84 2.94 -9.08 23.26
C ILE A 84 1.66 -9.45 23.98
N HIS A 85 0.55 -8.87 23.58
CA HIS A 85 -0.79 -9.12 24.13
C HIS A 85 -1.54 -10.13 23.26
N PHE A 86 -2.16 -11.12 23.91
CA PHE A 86 -2.87 -12.21 23.23
C PHE A 86 -4.02 -12.76 24.09
N PRO A 87 -5.15 -13.18 23.50
CA PRO A 87 -6.14 -14.05 24.14
C PRO A 87 -5.50 -15.34 24.69
N ALA A 88 -5.92 -15.80 25.86
CA ALA A 88 -5.33 -16.97 26.52
C ALA A 88 -5.38 -18.26 25.67
N GLU A 89 -6.35 -18.39 24.76
CA GLU A 89 -6.47 -19.49 23.79
C GLU A 89 -5.33 -19.54 22.75
N LEU A 90 -4.58 -18.44 22.55
CA LEU A 90 -3.48 -18.32 21.59
C LEU A 90 -2.09 -18.44 22.24
N GLU A 91 -2.00 -18.93 23.49
CA GLU A 91 -0.76 -18.96 24.26
C GLU A 91 0.36 -19.78 23.61
N GLU A 92 0.06 -20.98 23.09
CA GLU A 92 1.08 -21.86 22.49
C GLU A 92 1.75 -21.23 21.27
N TRP A 93 0.93 -20.75 20.32
CA TRP A 93 1.40 -20.03 19.13
C TRP A 93 2.20 -18.78 19.51
N THR A 94 1.68 -18.00 20.47
CA THR A 94 2.30 -16.72 20.86
C THR A 94 3.63 -16.93 21.57
N ARG A 95 3.76 -17.94 22.44
CA ARG A 95 5.06 -18.34 23.04
C ARG A 95 6.06 -18.76 21.97
N GLY A 96 5.60 -19.50 20.95
CA GLY A 96 6.42 -19.91 19.80
C GLY A 96 6.98 -18.72 19.00
N VAL A 97 6.21 -17.63 18.83
CA VAL A 97 6.70 -16.41 18.16
C VAL A 97 7.57 -15.57 19.10
N ALA A 98 7.11 -15.32 20.32
CA ALA A 98 7.79 -14.49 21.30
C ALA A 98 9.23 -14.95 21.59
N GLY A 99 9.45 -16.26 21.71
CA GLY A 99 10.78 -16.85 21.95
C GLY A 99 11.82 -16.63 20.84
N ARG A 100 11.42 -16.07 19.68
CA ARG A 100 12.33 -15.74 18.56
C ARG A 100 12.23 -14.28 18.10
N MET A 101 11.23 -13.52 18.57
CA MET A 101 10.89 -12.20 18.04
C MET A 101 12.02 -11.16 18.22
N ASP A 102 12.68 -11.13 19.37
CA ASP A 102 13.84 -10.24 19.59
C ASP A 102 15.02 -10.54 18.64
N ARG A 103 15.25 -11.81 18.28
CA ARG A 103 16.30 -12.20 17.32
C ARG A 103 15.97 -11.75 15.90
N TYR A 104 14.71 -11.92 15.48
CA TYR A 104 14.23 -11.41 14.19
C TYR A 104 14.33 -9.88 14.13
N ALA A 105 13.94 -9.21 15.22
CA ALA A 105 14.00 -7.76 15.35
C ALA A 105 15.41 -7.19 15.21
N GLN A 106 16.39 -7.83 15.84
CA GLN A 106 17.80 -7.47 15.72
C GLN A 106 18.28 -7.59 14.25
N ALA A 107 18.14 -8.77 13.65
CA ALA A 107 18.62 -9.01 12.28
C ALA A 107 17.95 -8.08 11.24
N VAL A 108 16.66 -7.79 11.41
CA VAL A 108 15.93 -6.83 10.57
C VAL A 108 16.39 -5.39 10.81
N SER A 109 16.66 -4.98 12.06
CA SER A 109 17.19 -3.64 12.37
C SER A 109 18.59 -3.41 11.78
N GLU A 110 19.45 -4.43 11.84
CA GLU A 110 20.77 -4.42 11.22
C GLU A 110 20.67 -4.24 9.69
N ALA A 111 19.82 -5.02 9.02
CA ALA A 111 19.60 -4.91 7.58
C ALA A 111 18.88 -3.61 7.14
N ALA A 112 17.99 -3.06 7.96
CA ALA A 112 17.34 -1.77 7.72
C ALA A 112 18.24 -0.58 8.04
N GLY A 113 19.28 -0.78 8.86
CA GLY A 113 20.16 0.28 9.35
C GLY A 113 19.46 1.28 10.28
N ASN A 114 18.39 0.85 10.96
CA ASN A 114 17.64 1.59 11.96
C ASN A 114 17.04 0.64 13.00
N GLU A 115 17.24 0.98 14.28
CA GLU A 115 16.64 0.32 15.42
C GLU A 115 15.61 1.29 16.05
N PRO A 116 14.32 0.93 16.10
CA PRO A 116 13.30 1.71 16.80
C PRO A 116 13.64 1.82 18.30
N SER A 117 13.68 3.04 18.84
CA SER A 117 13.96 3.27 20.26
C SER A 117 12.76 3.01 21.19
N ALA A 118 11.55 2.99 20.62
CA ALA A 118 10.34 2.66 21.35
C ALA A 118 10.13 1.14 21.38
N ARG A 119 9.61 0.64 22.51
CA ARG A 119 9.10 -0.74 22.58
C ARG A 119 7.93 -0.89 21.61
N VAL A 120 7.80 -2.08 21.02
CA VAL A 120 6.75 -2.38 20.05
C VAL A 120 5.63 -3.17 20.75
N THR A 121 4.42 -2.64 20.69
CA THR A 121 3.23 -3.39 21.13
C THR A 121 2.86 -4.40 20.05
N VAL A 122 2.68 -5.65 20.41
CA VAL A 122 2.26 -6.71 19.48
C VAL A 122 0.92 -7.25 19.95
N ILE A 123 -0.06 -7.30 19.05
CA ILE A 123 -1.38 -7.84 19.30
C ILE A 123 -1.53 -9.10 18.45
N VAL A 124 -1.69 -10.24 19.12
CA VAL A 124 -1.88 -11.53 18.48
C VAL A 124 -3.33 -11.95 18.63
N GLU A 125 -4.11 -11.78 17.56
CA GLU A 125 -5.49 -12.20 17.50
C GLU A 125 -5.95 -12.30 16.04
N ASP A 126 -6.88 -13.21 15.76
CA ASP A 126 -7.61 -13.24 14.50
C ASP A 126 -9.12 -13.41 14.78
N PRO A 127 -9.94 -12.34 14.64
CA PRO A 127 -11.39 -12.41 14.84
C PRO A 127 -12.15 -12.88 13.58
N SER A 128 -11.44 -13.24 12.50
CA SER A 128 -12.03 -13.51 11.17
C SER A 128 -11.63 -14.86 10.55
N ASN A 129 -10.66 -15.58 11.12
CA ASN A 129 -10.05 -16.79 10.56
C ASN A 129 -9.46 -16.55 9.15
N VAL A 130 -8.61 -15.52 9.04
CA VAL A 130 -7.96 -15.05 7.81
C VAL A 130 -6.46 -14.88 8.05
N ALA A 131 -5.63 -15.34 7.11
CA ALA A 131 -4.20 -15.07 7.15
C ALA A 131 -3.90 -13.60 6.84
N ASN A 132 -3.43 -12.84 7.84
CA ASN A 132 -3.10 -11.43 7.69
C ASN A 132 -2.07 -10.94 8.73
N GLY A 133 -1.59 -9.72 8.51
CA GLY A 133 -0.77 -8.95 9.44
C GLY A 133 -0.77 -7.49 9.02
N PHE A 134 -0.47 -6.59 9.95
CA PHE A 134 -0.13 -5.20 9.61
C PHE A 134 0.61 -4.49 10.75
N ALA A 135 1.34 -3.45 10.39
CA ALA A 135 2.11 -2.62 11.29
C ALA A 135 1.65 -1.15 11.26
N LEU A 136 1.63 -0.52 12.43
CA LEU A 136 1.38 0.91 12.63
C LEU A 136 2.71 1.56 13.09
N PRO A 137 3.49 2.18 12.17
CA PRO A 137 4.86 2.64 12.43
C PRO A 137 4.92 4.02 13.11
N PHE A 138 4.20 4.18 14.22
CA PHE A 138 4.34 5.37 15.08
C PHE A 138 5.69 5.35 15.81
N MET A 139 6.33 6.50 15.98
CA MET A 139 7.70 6.55 16.54
C MET A 139 7.74 6.40 18.07
N GLU A 140 6.64 6.64 18.78
CA GLU A 140 6.55 6.61 20.26
C GLU A 140 6.05 5.27 20.81
N GLY A 141 5.26 4.56 20.00
CA GLY A 141 4.57 3.32 20.36
C GLY A 141 4.13 2.62 19.08
N PRO A 142 5.07 2.04 18.32
CA PRO A 142 4.75 1.25 17.14
C PRO A 142 3.92 0.03 17.55
N VAL A 143 2.93 -0.33 16.72
CA VAL A 143 2.05 -1.47 16.97
C VAL A 143 2.15 -2.47 15.82
N ILE A 144 2.18 -3.75 16.12
CA ILE A 144 2.11 -4.85 15.15
C ILE A 144 0.87 -5.71 15.46
N PHE A 145 0.10 -6.08 14.45
CA PHE A 145 -0.96 -7.08 14.54
C PHE A 145 -0.52 -8.34 13.79
N LEU A 146 -0.63 -9.49 14.46
CA LEU A 146 -0.32 -10.81 13.90
C LEU A 146 -1.58 -11.68 13.96
N TRP A 147 -2.09 -12.14 12.81
CA TRP A 147 -3.26 -13.03 12.77
C TRP A 147 -2.76 -14.48 12.63
N PRO A 148 -2.93 -15.36 13.65
CA PRO A 148 -2.27 -16.67 13.68
C PRO A 148 -2.66 -17.66 12.58
N THR A 149 -3.80 -17.45 11.93
CA THR A 149 -4.34 -18.33 10.89
C THR A 149 -3.38 -18.41 9.71
N PRO A 150 -2.84 -19.59 9.36
CA PRO A 150 -1.91 -19.72 8.25
C PRO A 150 -2.63 -19.57 6.89
N PRO A 151 -1.94 -19.05 5.87
CA PRO A 151 -2.50 -18.86 4.54
C PRO A 151 -2.64 -20.16 3.76
N SER A 152 -3.62 -20.21 2.86
CA SER A 152 -3.66 -21.21 1.79
C SER A 152 -2.42 -21.09 0.87
N PRO A 153 -1.89 -22.22 0.34
CA PRO A 153 -0.81 -22.19 -0.64
C PRO A 153 -1.17 -21.36 -1.87
N SER A 154 -0.46 -20.24 -2.06
CA SER A 154 -0.70 -19.30 -3.15
C SER A 154 0.59 -18.60 -3.57
N PRO A 155 0.68 -17.98 -4.77
CA PRO A 155 1.86 -17.22 -5.17
C PRO A 155 2.26 -16.10 -4.19
N THR A 156 1.28 -15.52 -3.49
CA THR A 156 1.46 -14.41 -2.55
C THR A 156 1.83 -14.86 -1.13
N PHE A 157 1.47 -16.07 -0.70
CA PHE A 157 1.60 -16.47 0.71
C PHE A 157 2.10 -17.90 0.96
N GLY A 158 2.15 -18.77 -0.05
CA GLY A 158 2.41 -20.22 0.12
C GLY A 158 3.86 -20.64 0.33
N ALA A 159 4.82 -19.70 0.43
CA ALA A 159 6.24 -19.99 0.59
C ALA A 159 6.75 -19.47 1.95
N HIS A 160 6.64 -20.27 3.01
CA HIS A 160 7.18 -19.95 4.34
C HIS A 160 7.55 -21.21 5.12
N ARG A 161 8.50 -21.12 6.07
CA ARG A 161 8.88 -22.23 6.97
C ARG A 161 8.09 -22.24 8.28
N GLY A 162 7.56 -21.09 8.68
CA GLY A 162 6.58 -20.94 9.75
C GLY A 162 5.85 -19.61 9.60
N TRP A 163 4.52 -19.62 9.73
CA TRP A 163 3.70 -18.44 9.48
C TRP A 163 4.02 -17.29 10.45
N GLY A 164 4.18 -17.58 11.75
CA GLY A 164 4.55 -16.59 12.76
C GLY A 164 5.97 -15.99 12.57
N GLU A 165 6.90 -16.72 11.96
CA GLU A 165 8.21 -16.17 11.56
C GLU A 165 8.05 -15.20 10.39
N ALA A 166 7.32 -15.61 9.35
CA ALA A 166 7.08 -14.78 8.17
C ALA A 166 6.38 -13.46 8.54
N LEU A 167 5.33 -13.50 9.37
CA LEU A 167 4.66 -12.31 9.88
C LEU A 167 5.59 -11.46 10.76
N ALA A 168 6.28 -12.06 11.76
CA ALA A 168 7.13 -11.28 12.66
C ALA A 168 8.27 -10.56 11.92
N VAL A 169 8.87 -11.20 10.91
CA VAL A 169 9.88 -10.58 10.04
C VAL A 169 9.28 -9.49 9.16
N HIS A 170 8.13 -9.73 8.52
CA HIS A 170 7.48 -8.76 7.64
C HIS A 170 7.02 -7.51 8.39
N GLU A 171 6.24 -7.68 9.45
CA GLU A 171 5.67 -6.56 10.20
C GLU A 171 6.74 -5.77 10.97
N TYR A 172 7.78 -6.44 11.47
CA TYR A 172 8.90 -5.71 12.06
C TYR A 172 9.75 -4.99 11.00
N ALA A 173 9.86 -5.50 9.77
CA ALA A 173 10.52 -4.78 8.69
C ALA A 173 9.83 -3.45 8.38
N HIS A 174 8.48 -3.40 8.44
CA HIS A 174 7.73 -2.14 8.40
C HIS A 174 8.17 -1.21 9.54
N ILE A 175 8.14 -1.64 10.81
CA ILE A 175 8.56 -0.79 11.93
C ILE A 175 10.02 -0.30 11.75
N ALA A 176 10.95 -1.19 11.38
CA ALA A 176 12.37 -0.86 11.24
C ALA A 176 12.64 0.20 10.15
N HIS A 177 12.08 0.08 8.94
CA HIS A 177 12.35 1.04 7.87
C HIS A 177 11.44 2.29 7.89
N LEU A 178 10.24 2.19 8.46
CA LEU A 178 9.26 3.30 8.48
C LEU A 178 9.45 4.24 9.67
N THR A 179 10.29 3.93 10.67
CA THR A 179 10.49 4.78 11.87
C THR A 179 11.77 5.65 11.84
N PHE A 180 12.49 5.75 10.72
CA PHE A 180 13.70 6.56 10.56
C PHE A 180 13.51 8.05 10.98
N PRO A 181 14.09 8.53 12.08
CA PRO A 181 13.80 9.85 12.63
C PRO A 181 14.32 10.99 11.74
N THR A 182 13.58 12.10 11.66
CA THR A 182 14.02 13.26 10.87
C THR A 182 15.28 13.93 11.44
N ARG A 183 16.21 14.25 10.53
CA ARG A 183 17.41 15.05 10.78
C ARG A 183 17.23 16.52 10.39
N ASN A 184 16.02 16.93 9.97
CA ASN A 184 15.66 18.33 9.79
C ASN A 184 15.10 18.92 11.10
N PRO A 185 15.69 20.01 11.65
CA PRO A 185 15.26 20.55 12.94
C PRO A 185 13.89 21.24 12.89
N ARG A 186 13.50 21.85 11.76
CA ARG A 186 12.17 22.48 11.59
C ARG A 186 11.08 21.41 11.54
N GLU A 187 11.33 20.32 10.82
CA GLU A 187 10.45 19.16 10.78
C GLU A 187 10.35 18.51 12.17
N ARG A 188 11.49 18.27 12.85
CA ARG A 188 11.52 17.74 14.22
C ARG A 188 10.70 18.59 15.19
N PHE A 189 10.86 19.91 15.14
CA PHE A 189 10.10 20.85 15.96
C PHE A 189 8.59 20.72 15.69
N LEU A 190 8.18 20.73 14.42
CA LEU A 190 6.77 20.59 14.04
C LEU A 190 6.16 19.26 14.52
N TRP A 191 6.84 18.13 14.34
CA TRP A 191 6.33 16.83 14.79
C TRP A 191 6.30 16.71 16.32
N ASN A 192 7.22 17.36 17.04
CA ASN A 192 7.18 17.38 18.51
C ASN A 192 5.97 18.14 19.09
N LEU A 193 5.22 18.91 18.28
CA LEU A 193 3.96 19.54 18.67
C LEU A 193 2.73 18.66 18.42
N LEU A 194 2.89 17.52 17.74
CA LEU A 194 1.79 16.61 17.41
C LEU A 194 1.76 15.43 18.39
N PRO A 195 0.56 14.91 18.75
CA PRO A 195 0.43 13.83 19.73
C PRO A 195 0.95 12.48 19.23
N VAL A 196 1.18 12.34 17.91
CA VAL A 196 1.71 11.13 17.27
C VAL A 196 2.71 11.56 16.21
N ARG A 197 3.95 11.06 16.27
CA ARG A 197 4.98 11.39 15.28
C ARG A 197 5.12 10.28 14.24
N ILE A 198 5.09 10.69 12.97
CA ILE A 198 5.25 9.80 11.81
C ILE A 198 6.51 10.22 11.05
N SER A 199 7.36 9.26 10.72
CA SER A 199 8.67 9.55 10.13
C SER A 199 8.58 10.11 8.69
N PRO A 200 9.64 10.78 8.20
CA PRO A 200 9.71 11.20 6.79
C PRO A 200 9.68 10.03 5.81
N VAL A 201 10.08 8.82 6.20
CA VAL A 201 10.04 7.63 5.33
C VAL A 201 8.59 7.15 5.19
N ALA A 202 7.90 6.92 6.31
CA ALA A 202 6.51 6.49 6.34
C ALA A 202 5.55 7.41 5.56
N ARG A 203 5.77 8.73 5.61
CA ARG A 203 4.90 9.70 4.93
C ARG A 203 5.18 9.90 3.44
N LYS A 204 6.34 9.44 2.94
CA LYS A 204 6.82 9.74 1.58
C LYS A 204 7.07 8.50 0.72
N ALA A 205 7.29 7.33 1.33
CA ALA A 205 7.46 6.10 0.59
C ALA A 205 6.13 5.72 -0.10
N PRO A 206 6.13 5.38 -1.40
CA PRO A 206 4.95 4.82 -2.06
C PRO A 206 4.70 3.39 -1.57
N ALA A 207 3.45 2.91 -1.66
CA ALA A 207 3.06 1.61 -1.13
C ALA A 207 3.88 0.43 -1.69
N TRP A 208 4.33 0.50 -2.95
CA TRP A 208 5.21 -0.52 -3.53
C TRP A 208 6.58 -0.63 -2.85
N VAL A 209 7.10 0.47 -2.32
CA VAL A 209 8.36 0.48 -1.55
C VAL A 209 8.15 -0.09 -0.17
N ILE A 210 7.06 0.31 0.50
CA ILE A 210 6.71 -0.13 1.85
C ILE A 210 6.56 -1.66 1.88
N GLU A 211 5.64 -2.19 1.07
CA GLU A 211 5.35 -3.62 1.00
C GLU A 211 6.47 -4.42 0.33
N GLY A 212 7.09 -3.85 -0.72
CA GLY A 212 8.19 -4.47 -1.43
C GLY A 212 9.41 -4.66 -0.54
N TYR A 213 9.72 -3.69 0.34
CA TYR A 213 10.86 -3.78 1.24
C TYR A 213 10.66 -4.82 2.34
N ALA A 214 9.49 -4.83 2.99
CA ALA A 214 9.17 -5.86 3.98
C ALA A 214 9.17 -7.26 3.34
N THR A 215 8.71 -7.37 2.08
CA THR A 215 8.77 -8.62 1.29
C THR A 215 10.20 -9.04 0.95
N LEU A 216 11.07 -8.11 0.52
CA LEU A 216 12.50 -8.35 0.29
C LEU A 216 13.19 -8.87 1.57
N ILE A 217 12.81 -8.33 2.74
CA ILE A 217 13.40 -8.71 4.02
C ILE A 217 12.99 -10.14 4.45
N GLU A 218 11.79 -10.63 4.11
CA GLU A 218 11.46 -12.06 4.28
C GLU A 218 12.52 -12.97 3.66
N GLY A 219 12.89 -12.67 2.40
CA GLY A 219 13.91 -13.40 1.65
C GLY A 219 15.26 -13.38 2.36
N ARG A 220 15.72 -12.18 2.71
CA ARG A 220 17.02 -11.97 3.36
C ARG A 220 17.14 -12.66 4.72
N MET A 221 16.07 -12.69 5.51
CA MET A 221 16.10 -13.25 6.87
C MET A 221 15.87 -14.76 6.93
N THR A 222 15.11 -15.33 5.99
CA THR A 222 14.64 -16.72 6.09
C THR A 222 15.18 -17.66 5.01
N ALA A 223 15.86 -17.12 3.97
CA ALA A 223 16.17 -17.84 2.72
C ALA A 223 14.92 -18.52 2.13
N ASN A 224 13.77 -17.89 2.32
CA ASN A 224 12.43 -18.37 2.00
C ASN A 224 11.49 -17.14 1.86
N GLY A 225 10.17 -17.29 2.00
CA GLY A 225 9.25 -16.16 1.81
C GLY A 225 8.90 -15.96 0.34
N ARG A 226 8.15 -14.90 0.06
CA ARG A 226 7.77 -14.55 -1.32
C ARG A 226 8.97 -14.37 -2.27
N PRO A 227 10.13 -13.84 -1.87
CA PRO A 227 11.32 -13.78 -2.71
C PRO A 227 11.71 -15.11 -3.36
N PHE A 228 11.66 -16.21 -2.60
CA PHE A 228 12.05 -17.55 -3.05
C PHE A 228 10.86 -18.39 -3.57
N SER A 229 9.66 -17.79 -3.66
CA SER A 229 8.45 -18.47 -4.14
C SER A 229 8.52 -18.79 -5.63
N VAL A 230 8.36 -20.07 -5.98
CA VAL A 230 8.11 -20.51 -7.37
C VAL A 230 6.86 -19.85 -7.96
N GLY A 231 5.87 -19.52 -7.12
CA GLY A 231 4.67 -18.79 -7.52
C GLY A 231 4.96 -17.33 -7.90
N ARG A 232 5.83 -16.63 -7.16
CA ARG A 232 6.29 -15.29 -7.54
C ARG A 232 7.02 -15.34 -8.89
N ALA A 233 7.94 -16.29 -9.05
CA ALA A 233 8.68 -16.47 -10.29
C ALA A 233 7.75 -16.80 -11.49
N ALA A 234 6.73 -17.63 -11.28
CA ALA A 234 5.72 -17.95 -12.29
C ALA A 234 4.87 -16.74 -12.68
N VAL A 235 4.37 -15.97 -11.71
CA VAL A 235 3.58 -14.75 -11.96
C VAL A 235 4.39 -13.73 -12.76
N LEU A 236 5.61 -13.39 -12.31
CA LEU A 236 6.47 -12.43 -12.99
C LEU A 236 6.77 -12.85 -14.44
N ARG A 237 7.11 -14.12 -14.65
CA ARG A 237 7.41 -14.68 -15.98
C ARG A 237 6.19 -14.67 -16.89
N GLN A 238 5.04 -15.17 -16.42
CA GLN A 238 3.83 -15.26 -17.24
C GLN A 238 3.31 -13.87 -17.62
N TRP A 239 3.31 -12.93 -16.67
CA TRP A 239 2.90 -11.55 -16.93
C TRP A 239 3.82 -10.83 -17.93
N ALA A 240 5.12 -11.10 -17.88
CA ALA A 240 6.07 -10.58 -18.86
C ALA A 240 5.84 -11.20 -20.26
N LEU A 241 5.63 -12.52 -20.34
CA LEU A 241 5.36 -13.23 -21.59
C LEU A 241 4.02 -12.85 -22.24
N GLU A 242 3.01 -12.50 -21.45
CA GLU A 242 1.70 -12.04 -21.93
C GLU A 242 1.63 -10.52 -22.21
N GLY A 243 2.71 -9.77 -22.00
CA GLY A 243 2.71 -8.31 -22.16
C GLY A 243 1.83 -7.57 -21.13
N LYS A 244 1.58 -8.18 -19.97
CA LYS A 244 0.69 -7.68 -18.90
C LYS A 244 1.43 -7.14 -17.69
N PHE A 245 2.77 -7.11 -17.72
CA PHE A 245 3.59 -6.61 -16.62
C PHE A 245 3.15 -5.19 -16.22
N PRO A 246 2.94 -4.90 -14.91
CA PRO A 246 2.34 -3.62 -14.51
C PRO A 246 3.25 -2.45 -14.86
N THR A 247 2.65 -1.29 -15.19
CA THR A 247 3.38 -0.02 -15.28
C THR A 247 3.83 0.45 -13.89
N TYR A 248 4.78 1.39 -13.82
CA TYR A 248 5.27 1.93 -12.55
C TYR A 248 4.14 2.48 -11.65
N ALA A 249 3.17 3.18 -12.24
CA ALA A 249 2.00 3.70 -11.51
C ALA A 249 1.09 2.56 -10.98
N GLN A 250 0.94 1.48 -11.75
CA GLN A 250 0.11 0.32 -11.38
C GLN A 250 0.68 -0.49 -10.21
N LEU A 251 1.96 -0.34 -9.83
CA LEU A 251 2.51 -0.97 -8.63
C LEU A 251 1.77 -0.59 -7.33
N ASN A 252 1.19 0.61 -7.28
CA ASN A 252 0.37 1.08 -6.16
C ASN A 252 -1.15 0.86 -6.38
N GLY A 253 -1.55 0.31 -7.54
CA GLY A 253 -2.95 0.21 -7.95
C GLY A 253 -3.59 -1.14 -7.56
N THR A 254 -4.89 -1.12 -7.23
CA THR A 254 -5.63 -2.32 -6.81
C THR A 254 -6.60 -2.88 -7.85
N GLY A 255 -6.94 -2.11 -8.89
CA GLY A 255 -8.04 -2.45 -9.82
C GLY A 255 -7.76 -3.55 -10.85
N ALA A 256 -6.50 -3.94 -11.07
CA ALA A 256 -6.15 -5.08 -11.92
C ALA A 256 -6.20 -6.40 -11.14
N PHE A 257 -6.34 -7.54 -11.84
CA PHE A 257 -6.12 -8.86 -11.22
C PHE A 257 -4.73 -8.90 -10.54
N LEU A 258 -4.64 -9.37 -9.30
CA LEU A 258 -3.44 -9.30 -8.46
C LEU A 258 -2.86 -7.88 -8.25
N GLY A 259 -3.52 -6.78 -8.62
CA GLY A 259 -2.97 -5.42 -8.54
C GLY A 259 -2.46 -5.07 -7.14
N GLY A 260 -3.31 -5.26 -6.13
CA GLY A 260 -2.94 -5.09 -4.72
C GLY A 260 -1.82 -6.03 -4.22
N ASN A 261 -1.48 -7.08 -4.97
CA ASN A 261 -0.35 -7.97 -4.69
C ASN A 261 0.94 -7.55 -5.42
N MET A 262 0.88 -6.72 -6.47
CA MET A 262 2.05 -6.34 -7.28
C MET A 262 3.08 -5.51 -6.48
N ARG A 263 2.63 -4.72 -5.50
CA ARG A 263 3.50 -4.07 -4.51
C ARG A 263 4.41 -5.05 -3.74
N TYR A 264 3.93 -6.26 -3.44
CA TYR A 264 4.74 -7.32 -2.82
C TYR A 264 5.57 -8.06 -3.88
N LEU A 265 4.93 -8.57 -4.94
CA LEU A 265 5.55 -9.47 -5.91
C LEU A 265 6.56 -8.77 -6.83
N VAL A 266 6.14 -7.67 -7.47
CA VAL A 266 6.98 -6.88 -8.39
C VAL A 266 7.79 -5.84 -7.63
N GLY A 267 7.21 -5.22 -6.59
CA GLY A 267 7.92 -4.24 -5.76
C GLY A 267 9.18 -4.83 -5.10
N SER A 268 9.09 -6.04 -4.51
CA SER A 268 10.30 -6.74 -4.01
C SER A 268 11.30 -7.04 -5.12
N ALA A 269 10.85 -7.58 -6.26
CA ALA A 269 11.71 -7.91 -7.39
C ALA A 269 12.47 -6.69 -7.95
N PHE A 270 11.83 -5.52 -7.94
CA PHE A 270 12.49 -4.28 -8.35
C PHE A 270 13.51 -3.80 -7.30
N LEU A 271 13.21 -3.93 -6.00
CA LEU A 271 14.18 -3.61 -4.95
C LEU A 271 15.39 -4.56 -4.93
N GLU A 272 15.17 -5.86 -5.21
CA GLU A 272 16.23 -6.85 -5.45
C GLU A 272 17.13 -6.39 -6.60
N TRP A 273 16.55 -6.13 -7.78
CA TRP A 273 17.27 -5.68 -8.98
C TRP A 273 18.08 -4.39 -8.78
N LEU A 274 17.60 -3.48 -7.93
CA LEU A 274 18.30 -2.25 -7.53
C LEU A 274 19.48 -2.53 -6.60
N GLN A 275 19.33 -3.46 -5.64
CA GLN A 275 20.41 -3.87 -4.74
C GLN A 275 21.50 -4.65 -5.47
N ASP A 276 21.16 -5.52 -6.41
CA ASP A 276 22.12 -6.23 -7.28
C ASP A 276 23.07 -5.26 -8.01
N ARG A 277 22.61 -4.02 -8.28
CA ARG A 277 23.35 -2.98 -9.02
C ARG A 277 24.05 -1.94 -8.15
N ARG A 278 23.55 -1.67 -6.95
CA ARG A 278 24.05 -0.61 -6.06
C ARG A 278 24.58 -1.12 -4.71
N GLY A 279 24.55 -2.43 -4.50
CA GLY A 279 24.89 -3.09 -3.23
C GLY A 279 23.76 -3.07 -2.21
N ASP A 280 23.86 -3.96 -1.23
CA ASP A 280 22.83 -4.21 -0.20
C ASP A 280 22.42 -2.94 0.57
N SER A 281 23.41 -2.10 0.94
CA SER A 281 23.22 -0.87 1.71
C SER A 281 22.47 0.24 0.95
N SER A 282 22.19 0.09 -0.34
CA SER A 282 21.55 1.13 -1.16
C SER A 282 20.19 1.58 -0.62
N LEU A 283 19.37 0.66 -0.11
CA LEU A 283 18.07 1.01 0.50
C LEU A 283 18.24 1.73 1.85
N VAL A 284 19.27 1.39 2.63
CA VAL A 284 19.63 2.13 3.85
C VAL A 284 20.03 3.58 3.50
N TYR A 285 20.74 3.79 2.38
CA TYR A 285 21.06 5.12 1.88
C TYR A 285 19.81 5.89 1.42
N LEU A 286 18.82 5.21 0.83
CA LEU A 286 17.52 5.81 0.49
C LEU A 286 16.79 6.31 1.75
N TRP A 287 16.61 5.48 2.78
CA TRP A 287 15.95 5.87 4.03
C TRP A 287 16.65 7.04 4.71
N ARG A 288 18.00 6.99 4.77
CA ARG A 288 18.83 8.08 5.29
C ARG A 288 18.67 9.36 4.46
N ARG A 289 18.55 9.27 3.13
CA ARG A 289 18.39 10.45 2.26
C ARG A 289 17.00 11.07 2.35
N MET A 290 15.95 10.26 2.56
CA MET A 290 14.57 10.71 2.79
C MET A 290 14.38 11.41 4.15
N SER A 291 15.11 10.96 5.18
CA SER A 291 15.12 11.50 6.56
C SER A 291 16.20 12.57 6.81
N ALA A 292 16.91 13.01 5.77
CA ALA A 292 18.01 13.97 5.89
C ALA A 292 17.56 15.39 6.30
N ARG A 293 18.52 16.24 6.71
CA ARG A 293 18.27 17.66 7.01
C ARG A 293 17.66 18.42 5.81
N GLN A 294 18.15 18.16 4.60
CA GLN A 294 17.53 18.70 3.38
C GLN A 294 16.28 17.88 3.06
N GLN A 295 15.13 18.56 3.00
CA GLN A 295 13.89 17.93 2.56
C GLN A 295 13.95 17.59 1.07
N ARG A 296 13.48 16.39 0.73
CA ARG A 296 13.35 15.87 -0.63
C ARG A 296 12.03 15.11 -0.76
N SER A 297 11.54 14.98 -1.99
CA SER A 297 10.53 13.98 -2.36
C SER A 297 11.12 12.57 -2.31
N PHE A 298 10.28 11.55 -2.51
CA PHE A 298 10.74 10.19 -2.75
C PHE A 298 11.67 10.14 -3.97
N ASP A 299 11.21 10.60 -5.13
CA ASP A 299 11.94 10.57 -6.41
C ASP A 299 13.31 11.27 -6.34
N ALA A 300 13.41 12.44 -5.70
CA ALA A 300 14.68 13.16 -5.52
C ALA A 300 15.62 12.51 -4.47
N SER A 301 15.08 11.66 -3.60
CA SER A 301 15.87 10.78 -2.73
C SER A 301 16.34 9.55 -3.50
N PHE A 302 15.43 8.90 -4.23
CA PHE A 302 15.69 7.74 -5.07
C PHE A 302 16.75 8.01 -6.14
N ALA A 303 16.56 9.02 -6.98
CA ALA A 303 17.51 9.38 -8.04
C ALA A 303 18.89 9.76 -7.49
N GLY A 304 18.94 10.36 -6.29
CA GLY A 304 20.19 10.67 -5.61
C GLY A 304 20.89 9.49 -4.92
N VAL A 305 20.38 8.27 -5.06
CA VAL A 305 21.02 6.99 -4.65
C VAL A 305 21.23 6.10 -5.87
N PHE A 306 20.22 5.94 -6.72
CA PHE A 306 20.24 5.01 -7.85
C PHE A 306 20.68 5.63 -9.19
N GLY A 307 20.75 6.96 -9.28
CA GLY A 307 21.27 7.72 -10.43
C GLY A 307 20.21 8.17 -11.45
N ALA A 308 19.00 7.64 -11.42
CA ALA A 308 17.88 8.02 -12.28
C ALA A 308 16.54 7.89 -11.53
N GLY A 309 15.44 8.36 -12.14
CA GLY A 309 14.11 8.31 -11.52
C GLY A 309 13.61 6.88 -11.29
N PRO A 310 12.69 6.66 -10.33
CA PRO A 310 12.16 5.34 -10.05
C PRO A 310 11.35 4.78 -11.23
N GLY A 311 10.67 5.63 -12.00
CA GLY A 311 9.99 5.22 -13.24
C GLY A 311 10.96 4.77 -14.34
N ASP A 312 12.07 5.48 -14.53
CA ASP A 312 13.07 5.18 -15.56
C ASP A 312 13.76 3.84 -15.27
N LEU A 313 14.22 3.65 -14.03
CA LEU A 313 14.85 2.39 -13.61
C LEU A 313 13.84 1.24 -13.56
N TYR A 314 12.58 1.51 -13.27
CA TYR A 314 11.54 0.50 -13.39
C TYR A 314 11.36 0.04 -14.85
N GLY A 315 11.42 0.96 -15.82
CA GLY A 315 11.41 0.62 -17.24
C GLY A 315 12.61 -0.25 -17.66
N ALA A 316 13.82 0.04 -17.15
CA ALA A 316 14.98 -0.83 -17.38
C ALA A 316 14.80 -2.23 -16.76
N PHE A 317 14.27 -2.29 -15.53
CA PHE A 317 13.94 -3.54 -14.85
C PHE A 317 12.91 -4.39 -15.63
N THR A 318 11.82 -3.80 -16.14
CA THR A 318 10.81 -4.58 -16.87
C THR A 318 11.34 -5.18 -18.16
N VAL A 319 12.22 -4.47 -18.87
CA VAL A 319 12.90 -5.00 -20.07
C VAL A 319 13.72 -6.25 -19.73
N GLU A 320 14.52 -6.22 -18.66
CA GLU A 320 15.29 -7.41 -18.24
C GLU A 320 14.41 -8.57 -17.78
N VAL A 321 13.28 -8.30 -17.11
CA VAL A 321 12.34 -9.36 -16.73
C VAL A 321 11.70 -10.01 -17.98
N MET A 322 11.33 -9.20 -18.98
CA MET A 322 10.82 -9.69 -20.27
C MET A 322 11.87 -10.50 -21.03
N GLU A 323 13.11 -10.02 -21.11
CA GLU A 323 14.21 -10.74 -21.76
C GLU A 323 14.44 -12.11 -21.11
N ARG A 324 14.61 -12.15 -19.78
CA ARG A 324 14.80 -13.40 -19.02
C ARG A 324 13.62 -14.35 -19.21
N ALA A 325 12.39 -13.84 -19.24
CA ALA A 325 11.20 -14.65 -19.45
C ALA A 325 11.15 -15.27 -20.85
N LEU A 326 11.53 -14.52 -21.89
CA LEU A 326 11.64 -14.99 -23.27
C LEU A 326 12.73 -16.07 -23.41
N GLN A 327 13.91 -15.86 -22.80
CA GLN A 327 14.99 -16.85 -22.77
C GLN A 327 14.56 -18.16 -22.10
N VAL A 328 13.86 -18.09 -20.96
CA VAL A 328 13.31 -19.28 -20.29
C VAL A 328 12.28 -19.99 -21.16
N ARG A 329 11.38 -19.25 -21.84
CA ARG A 329 10.40 -19.84 -22.76
C ARG A 329 11.06 -20.57 -23.93
N SER A 330 12.16 -20.04 -24.47
CA SER A 330 12.91 -20.74 -25.53
C SER A 330 13.45 -22.07 -25.01
N ARG A 331 14.26 -22.05 -23.93
CA ARG A 331 14.88 -23.26 -23.37
C ARG A 331 13.87 -24.34 -23.01
N LEU A 332 12.69 -23.97 -22.51
CA LEU A 332 11.62 -24.92 -22.19
C LEU A 332 10.97 -25.53 -23.44
N ARG A 333 10.84 -24.78 -24.54
CA ARG A 333 10.38 -25.32 -25.83
C ARG A 333 11.41 -26.26 -26.42
N ASP A 334 12.68 -25.87 -26.38
CA ASP A 334 13.81 -26.67 -26.88
C ASP A 334 13.94 -28.00 -26.10
N ALA A 335 13.53 -28.03 -24.82
CA ALA A 335 13.50 -29.21 -23.97
C ALA A 335 12.23 -30.07 -24.07
N GLY A 336 11.26 -29.72 -24.93
CA GLY A 336 9.99 -30.44 -25.06
C GLY A 336 8.97 -30.06 -23.98
N LEU A 337 8.47 -28.83 -24.03
CA LEU A 337 7.42 -28.35 -23.10
C LEU A 337 6.13 -29.16 -23.24
N VAL A 338 5.67 -29.75 -22.13
CA VAL A 338 4.32 -30.34 -22.03
C VAL A 338 3.31 -29.21 -21.82
N GLU A 339 2.44 -28.98 -22.81
CA GLU A 339 1.31 -28.05 -22.72
C GLU A 339 0.03 -28.83 -22.40
N GLY A 340 -0.75 -28.36 -21.42
CA GLY A 340 -2.05 -28.95 -21.04
C GLY A 340 -3.22 -28.21 -21.69
N GLU A 341 -4.41 -28.82 -21.63
CA GLU A 341 -5.64 -28.18 -22.14
C GLU A 341 -6.14 -27.05 -21.22
N LEU A 342 -6.54 -25.93 -21.81
CA LEU A 342 -7.03 -24.76 -21.06
C LEU A 342 -8.51 -24.92 -20.69
N VAL A 343 -8.78 -25.54 -19.53
CA VAL A 343 -10.16 -25.75 -19.03
C VAL A 343 -10.92 -24.47 -18.68
N GLN A 344 -10.24 -23.38 -18.29
CA GLN A 344 -10.89 -22.11 -17.97
C GLN A 344 -9.99 -20.89 -18.17
N ARG A 345 -10.54 -19.79 -18.73
CA ARG A 345 -9.92 -18.45 -18.72
C ARG A 345 -10.85 -17.44 -18.05
N ARG A 346 -10.33 -16.63 -17.13
CA ARG A 346 -11.08 -15.62 -16.35
C ARG A 346 -10.32 -14.30 -16.28
N SER A 347 -11.03 -13.22 -15.99
CA SER A 347 -10.48 -11.86 -15.78
C SER A 347 -10.08 -11.57 -14.33
N GLY A 348 -10.48 -12.43 -13.39
CA GLY A 348 -10.20 -12.32 -11.96
C GLY A 348 -9.77 -13.65 -11.36
N GLY A 349 -9.44 -13.63 -10.06
CA GLY A 349 -8.97 -14.81 -9.34
C GLY A 349 -10.05 -15.84 -9.11
N THR A 350 -9.62 -17.10 -9.00
CA THR A 350 -10.42 -18.21 -8.51
C THR A 350 -10.05 -18.54 -7.05
N GLY A 351 -10.80 -19.44 -6.44
CA GLY A 351 -10.28 -20.25 -5.34
C GLY A 351 -9.23 -21.25 -5.85
N GLU A 352 -8.65 -21.94 -4.89
CA GLU A 352 -7.70 -23.03 -5.08
C GLU A 352 -8.41 -24.21 -5.79
N PRO A 353 -7.82 -24.80 -6.84
CA PRO A 353 -8.39 -25.98 -7.49
C PRO A 353 -8.18 -27.23 -6.62
N ALA A 354 -9.21 -28.06 -6.52
CA ALA A 354 -9.14 -29.41 -5.94
C ALA A 354 -9.36 -30.44 -7.05
N LEU A 355 -8.54 -31.50 -7.08
CA LEU A 355 -8.69 -32.62 -8.02
C LEU A 355 -9.49 -33.75 -7.35
N SER A 356 -10.28 -34.48 -8.13
CA SER A 356 -10.89 -35.72 -7.67
C SER A 356 -9.84 -36.82 -7.41
N PRO A 357 -10.13 -37.84 -6.58
CA PRO A 357 -9.15 -38.90 -6.26
C PRO A 357 -8.67 -39.73 -7.47
N ASP A 358 -9.46 -39.80 -8.53
CA ASP A 358 -9.14 -40.43 -9.82
C ASP A 358 -8.53 -39.45 -10.84
N GLY A 359 -8.43 -38.16 -10.50
CA GLY A 359 -7.88 -37.10 -11.35
C GLY A 359 -8.75 -36.71 -12.54
N THR A 360 -9.97 -37.24 -12.67
CA THR A 360 -10.86 -36.98 -13.82
C THR A 360 -11.60 -35.65 -13.74
N GLN A 361 -11.76 -35.10 -12.55
CA GLN A 361 -12.48 -33.85 -12.31
C GLN A 361 -11.63 -32.81 -11.58
N VAL A 362 -11.91 -31.54 -11.87
CA VAL A 362 -11.35 -30.40 -11.13
C VAL A 362 -12.46 -29.50 -10.59
N ALA A 363 -12.45 -29.25 -9.29
CA ALA A 363 -13.40 -28.41 -8.58
C ALA A 363 -12.75 -27.06 -8.20
N VAL A 364 -13.41 -25.95 -8.53
CA VAL A 364 -12.89 -24.59 -8.25
C VAL A 364 -14.00 -23.69 -7.70
N VAL A 365 -13.70 -22.96 -6.62
CA VAL A 365 -14.60 -21.94 -6.08
C VAL A 365 -14.48 -20.65 -6.90
N LEU A 366 -15.55 -20.23 -7.55
CA LEU A 366 -15.65 -18.97 -8.27
C LEU A 366 -16.32 -17.92 -7.37
N ARG A 367 -15.52 -17.01 -6.83
CA ARG A 367 -15.98 -15.90 -5.99
C ARG A 367 -16.58 -14.78 -6.86
N SER A 368 -17.67 -14.16 -6.42
CA SER A 368 -18.33 -13.04 -7.12
C SER A 368 -18.31 -11.78 -6.25
N PRO A 369 -17.85 -10.61 -6.74
CA PRO A 369 -17.77 -9.38 -5.94
C PRO A 369 -19.12 -8.82 -5.41
N GLY A 370 -20.26 -9.34 -5.90
CA GLY A 370 -21.59 -8.87 -5.53
C GLY A 370 -22.65 -9.98 -5.51
N GLY A 371 -22.25 -11.23 -5.24
CA GLY A 371 -23.17 -12.36 -5.18
C GLY A 371 -22.55 -13.60 -4.54
N PRO A 372 -23.33 -14.67 -4.32
CA PRO A 372 -22.82 -15.90 -3.70
C PRO A 372 -21.67 -16.49 -4.54
N SER A 373 -20.65 -16.99 -3.84
CA SER A 373 -19.61 -17.81 -4.46
C SER A 373 -20.21 -19.13 -4.95
N ARG A 374 -19.68 -19.67 -6.04
CA ARG A 374 -20.17 -20.92 -6.65
C ARG A 374 -19.04 -21.92 -6.74
N LEU A 375 -19.30 -23.18 -6.39
CA LEU A 375 -18.42 -24.28 -6.77
C LEU A 375 -18.73 -24.65 -8.22
N VAL A 376 -17.70 -24.79 -9.05
CA VAL A 376 -17.80 -25.34 -10.41
C VAL A 376 -16.89 -26.54 -10.50
N VAL A 377 -17.39 -27.62 -11.08
CA VAL A 377 -16.66 -28.85 -11.36
C VAL A 377 -16.63 -29.03 -12.88
N TRP A 378 -15.46 -29.35 -13.41
CA TRP A 378 -15.25 -29.83 -14.77
C TRP A 378 -14.87 -31.30 -14.71
#